data_AF-A0A6I5YT42-F1
#
_entry.id   AF-A0A6I5YT42-F1
#
_cell.length_a   1.000
_cell.length_b   1.000
_cell.length_c   1.000
_cell.angle_alpha   90.00
_cell.angle_beta   90.00
_cell.angle_gamma   90.00
#
_symmetry.space_group_name_H-M   'P 1'
#
loop_
_entity.id
_entity.type
_entity.pdbx_description
1 polymer ?
#
loop_
_entity_poly.entity_id
_entity_poly.type
_entity_poly.pdbx_seq_one_letter_code
_entity_poly.pdbx_strand_id
1 'polypeptide(L)' 'MELLLSNRDARAALGGIGNTSFFALINQGKLDRVKIGRRTFVTAESVRKVAQGAADPSRGGR' A
#
# COMPACT_ATOMS: atom_id res chain seq x y z
N MET A 1 -4.40 -11.60 14.99
CA MET A 1 -3.44 -10.50 15.15
C MET A 1 -3.40 -9.73 13.85
N GLU A 2 -3.90 -8.50 13.82
CA GLU A 2 -3.75 -7.64 12.64
C GLU A 2 -2.29 -7.18 12.53
N LEU A 3 -1.65 -7.50 11.42
CA LEU A 3 -0.29 -7.05 11.14
C LEU A 3 -0.36 -5.68 10.46
N LEU A 4 0.22 -4.66 11.08
CA LEU A 4 0.34 -3.33 10.50
C LEU A 4 1.71 -3.15 9.87
N LEU A 5 1.71 -2.75 8.61
CA LEU A 5 2.90 -2.48 7.83
C LEU A 5 3.15 -0.98 7.76
N SER A 6 4.42 -0.59 7.89
CA SER A 6 4.83 0.78 7.59
C SER A 6 4.70 1.04 6.09
N ASN A 7 4.50 2.30 5.67
CA ASN A 7 4.44 2.66 4.25
C ASN A 7 5.60 2.10 3.41
N ARG A 8 6.83 2.07 3.96
CA ARG A 8 8.00 1.49 3.28
C ARG A 8 7.84 -0.01 3.03
N ASP A 9 7.40 -0.74 4.04
CA ASP A 9 7.29 -2.20 3.99
C ASP A 9 6.13 -2.64 3.09
N ALA A 10 4.98 -1.97 3.24
CA ALA A 10 3.82 -2.16 2.38
C ALA A 10 4.15 -1.92 0.90
N ARG A 11 4.94 -0.89 0.59
CA ARG A 11 5.40 -0.63 -0.78
C ARG A 11 6.31 -1.73 -1.31
N ALA A 12 7.22 -2.26 -0.48
CA ALA A 12 8.07 -3.39 -0.85
C ALA A 12 7.23 -4.63 -1.14
N ALA A 13 6.24 -4.92 -0.29
CA ALA A 13 5.29 -6.03 -0.47
C ALA A 13 4.42 -5.90 -1.74
N LEU A 14 4.16 -4.67 -2.19
CA LEU A 14 3.44 -4.38 -3.44
C LEU A 14 4.33 -4.41 -4.69
N GLY A 15 5.56 -4.92 -4.59
CA GLY A 15 6.50 -4.97 -5.72
C GLY A 15 7.34 -3.71 -5.90
N GLY A 16 7.49 -2.89 -4.85
CA GLY A 16 8.36 -1.71 -4.87
C GLY A 16 7.76 -0.48 -5.54
N ILE A 17 6.42 -0.36 -5.56
CA ILE A 17 5.73 0.77 -6.20
C ILE A 17 6.18 2.14 -5.64
N GLY A 18 6.06 3.20 -6.45
CA GLY A 18 6.37 4.58 -6.07
C GLY A 18 5.47 5.14 -4.97
N ASN A 19 5.90 6.23 -4.31
CA ASN A 19 5.09 6.94 -3.30
C ASN A 19 3.74 7.38 -3.89
N THR A 20 3.79 7.97 -5.09
CA THR A 20 2.59 8.48 -5.77
C THR A 20 1.57 7.38 -6.02
N SER A 21 2.00 6.23 -6.53
CA SER A 21 1.13 5.07 -6.77
C SER A 21 0.58 4.50 -5.46
N PHE A 22 1.39 4.43 -4.41
CA PHE A 22 0.95 3.98 -3.10
C PHE A 22 -0.13 4.88 -2.50
N PHE A 23 0.06 6.21 -2.53
CA PHE A 23 -0.96 7.16 -2.06
C PHE A 23 -2.19 7.19 -2.96
N ALA A 24 -2.04 6.95 -4.27
CA ALA A 24 -3.18 6.80 -5.18
C ALA A 24 -4.04 5.59 -4.80
N LEU A 25 -3.44 4.45 -4.46
CA LEU A 25 -4.15 3.25 -4.00
C LEU A 25 -4.87 3.47 -2.66
N ILE A 26 -4.23 4.21 -1.74
CA ILE A 26 -4.87 4.65 -0.48
C ILE A 26 -6.07 5.55 -0.78
N ASN A 27 -5.92 6.55 -1.66
CA ASN A 27 -7.00 7.47 -2.02
C ASN A 27 -8.13 6.77 -2.80
N GLN A 28 -7.83 5.72 -3.55
CA GLN A 28 -8.82 4.86 -4.21
C GLN A 28 -9.56 3.93 -3.22
N GLY A 29 -9.19 3.92 -1.92
CA GLY A 29 -9.79 3.04 -0.92
C GLY A 29 -9.36 1.57 -1.06
N LYS A 30 -8.29 1.29 -1.81
CA LYS A 30 -7.76 -0.07 -2.00
C LYS A 30 -6.84 -0.50 -0.85
N LEU A 31 -6.20 0.46 -0.19
CA LEU A 31 -5.36 0.23 0.98
C LEU A 31 -6.01 0.84 2.21
N ASP A 32 -6.29 0.01 3.21
CA ASP A 32 -6.76 0.48 4.50
C ASP A 32 -5.59 1.10 5.29
N ARG A 33 -5.69 2.41 5.53
CA ARG A 33 -4.69 3.18 6.26
C ARG A 33 -5.11 3.35 7.72
N VAL A 34 -4.18 3.04 8.62
CA VAL A 34 -4.35 3.23 10.06
C VAL A 34 -3.36 4.29 10.51
N LYS A 35 -3.88 5.40 11.03
CA LYS A 35 -3.03 6.46 11.58
C LYS A 35 -2.73 6.16 13.05
N ILE A 36 -1.45 5.93 13.35
CA ILE A 36 -0.98 5.70 14.73
C ILE A 36 -0.08 6.89 15.11
N GLY A 37 -0.65 7.81 15.88
CA GLY A 37 0.00 9.06 16.26
C GLY A 37 0.38 9.91 15.04
N ARG A 38 1.68 10.19 14.88
CA ARG A 38 2.22 10.97 13.76
C ARG A 38 2.53 10.13 12.50
N ARG A 39 2.47 8.80 12.62
CA ARG A 39 2.84 7.88 11.54
C ARG A 39 1.58 7.25 10.92
N THR A 40 1.66 7.03 9.62
CA THR A 40 0.64 6.28 8.87
C THR A 40 1.14 4.87 8.66
N PHE A 41 0.29 3.91 9.00
CA PHE A 41 0.47 2.48 8.75
C PHE A 41 -0.64 2.00 7.82
N VAL A 42 -0.47 0.81 7.26
CA VAL A 42 -1.49 0.14 6.47
C VAL A 42 -1.63 -1.31 6.93
N THR A 43 -2.83 -1.88 6.82
CA THR A 43 -3.04 -3.28 7.20
C THR A 43 -2.43 -4.23 6.17
N ALA A 44 -1.72 -5.25 6.65
CA ALA A 44 -1.13 -6.27 5.80
C ALA A 44 -2.18 -7.02 4.96
N GLU A 45 -3.41 -7.14 5.48
CA GLU A 45 -4.52 -7.77 4.76
C GLU A 45 -4.91 -6.97 3.51
N SER A 46 -5.07 -5.65 3.64
CA SER A 46 -5.35 -4.78 2.50
C SER A 46 -4.20 -4.79 1.49
N VAL A 47 -2.96 -4.76 1.99
CA VAL A 47 -1.76 -4.86 1.13
C VAL A 47 -1.76 -6.18 0.35
N ARG A 48 -2.06 -7.31 0.98
CA ARG A 48 -2.15 -8.63 0.31
C ARG A 48 -3.26 -8.69 -0.72
N LYS A 49 -4.45 -8.17 -0.40
CA LYS A 49 -5.56 -8.08 -1.35
C LYS A 49 -5.17 -7.29 -2.59
N VAL A 50 -4.50 -6.15 -2.39
CA VAL A 50 -4.00 -5.33 -3.50
C VAL A 50 -2.87 -6.04 -4.24
N ALA A 51 -1.90 -6.66 -3.56
CA ALA A 51 -0.81 -7.38 -4.21
C ALA A 51 -1.32 -8.53 -5.09
N GLN A 52 -2.39 -9.22 -4.68
CA GLN A 52 -3.03 -10.28 -5.45
C GLN A 52 -3.86 -9.74 -6.63
N GLY A 53 -4.50 -8.58 -6.48
CA GLY A 53 -5.32 -7.97 -7.53
C GLY A 53 -4.59 -6.99 -8.47
N ALA A 54 -3.43 -6.47 -8.05
CA ALA A 54 -2.66 -5.42 -8.71
C ALA A 54 -1.44 -5.98 -9.45
N ALA A 55 -1.55 -7.20 -10.00
CA ALA A 55 -0.66 -7.69 -11.05
C ALA A 55 -0.78 -6.87 -12.36
N ASP A 56 -1.03 -5.55 -12.28
CA ASP A 56 -0.91 -4.62 -13.39
C ASP A 56 0.37 -3.77 -13.19
N PRO A 57 1.48 -4.13 -13.85
CA PRO A 57 2.72 -3.37 -13.83
C PRO A 57 2.66 -2.08 -14.67
N SER A 58 1.48 -1.60 -15.06
CA SER A 58 1.31 -0.72 -16.22
C SER A 58 0.98 0.73 -15.86
N ARG A 59 1.80 1.40 -15.03
CA ARG A 59 1.95 2.86 -15.09
C ARG A 59 3.15 3.38 -14.29
N GLY A 60 4.34 3.10 -14.82
CA GLY A 60 5.46 4.01 -14.64
C GLY A 60 5.26 5.26 -15.49
N GLY A 61 5.74 6.40 -15.02
CA GLY A 61 5.88 7.60 -15.85
C GLY A 61 5.61 8.89 -15.08
N ARG A 62 6.66 9.45 -14.48
CA ARG A 62 7.51 10.44 -15.15
C ARG A 62 8.92 10.35 -14.60
#